data_AF-A0A7S1YX02-F1
#
_entry.id   AF-A0A7S1YX02-F1
#
_cell.length_a   1.000
_cell.length_b   1.000
_cell.length_c   1.000
_cell.angle_alpha   90.00
_cell.angle_beta   90.00
_cell.angle_gamma   90.00
#
_symmetry.space_group_name_H-M   'P 1'
#
loop_
_entity.id
_entity.type
_entity.pdbx_description
1 polymer ?
#
loop_
_entity_poly.entity_id
_entity_poly.type
_entity_poly.pdbx_seq_one_letter_code
_entity_poly.pdbx_strand_id
1 'polypeptide(L)'
;QWLDFNRTAICGPESLCTKVIGKDIYKSYSVGPPYLIHAQDVIPLAKQWAAFVPPTYDQYPLLYAEMYAYSMAAAHLNLPHKLVSDIFMGCMIPWPKHKLMDPGPSAKAFVDGGADMEHSNGQGGPSSCILPPLKPPPFLHYCQRYAFKGPQSPHFLFFAKRKVSTDVLECDQPDMKLFESDKDERIAGDENWTTVTACAVLRAINYARQQHCRG
;
A
#
# COMPACT_ATOMS: atom_id res chain seq x y z
N GLN A 1 -0.41 17.17 2.60
CA GLN A 1 -0.21 16.34 3.81
C GLN A 1 1.26 16.24 4.22
N TRP A 2 2.19 15.68 3.43
CA TRP A 2 3.61 15.71 3.82
C TRP A 2 4.14 17.14 4.03
N LEU A 3 3.96 18.03 3.06
CA LEU A 3 4.44 19.42 3.19
C LEU A 3 3.79 20.23 4.32
N ASP A 4 2.73 19.69 4.95
CA ASP A 4 2.01 20.35 6.04
C ASP A 4 2.62 20.02 7.42
N PHE A 5 3.52 19.03 7.51
CA PHE A 5 4.26 18.72 8.74
C PHE A 5 5.30 19.81 9.06
N ASN A 6 5.52 20.05 10.35
CA ASN A 6 6.72 20.71 10.85
C ASN A 6 7.91 19.75 10.74
N ARG A 7 8.48 19.69 9.53
CA ARG A 7 9.60 18.81 9.17
C ARG A 7 10.88 19.12 9.93
N THR A 8 11.06 20.36 10.40
CA THR A 8 12.19 20.74 11.24
C THR A 8 12.13 20.05 12.60
N ALA A 9 10.93 19.91 13.18
CA ALA A 9 10.74 19.19 14.43
C ALA A 9 10.92 17.66 14.29
N ILE A 10 10.60 17.10 13.11
CA ILE A 10 10.70 15.65 12.87
C ILE A 10 12.12 15.26 12.46
N CYS A 11 12.70 15.94 11.48
CA CYS A 11 13.96 15.54 10.88
C CYS A 11 15.18 16.33 11.35
N GLY A 12 14.97 17.45 12.06
CA GLY A 12 16.00 18.44 12.34
C GLY A 12 16.17 19.48 11.22
N PRO A 13 16.64 20.69 11.54
CA PRO A 13 16.67 21.84 10.62
C PRO A 13 17.56 21.59 9.39
N GLU A 14 18.69 20.92 9.56
CA GLU A 14 19.69 20.72 8.49
C GLU A 14 19.41 19.52 7.58
N SER A 15 18.39 18.72 7.92
CA SER A 15 18.03 17.51 7.20
C SER A 15 17.67 17.76 5.74
N LEU A 16 18.05 16.83 4.85
CA LEU A 16 17.59 16.85 3.46
C LEU A 16 16.05 16.73 3.34
N CYS A 17 15.39 16.13 4.33
CA CYS A 17 13.93 16.03 4.37
C CYS A 17 13.23 17.42 4.40
N THR A 18 13.89 18.46 4.94
CA THR A 18 13.33 19.83 5.00
C THR A 18 13.52 20.56 3.66
N LYS A 19 14.50 20.11 2.86
CA LYS A 19 14.93 20.73 1.60
C LYS A 19 14.17 20.18 0.37
N VAL A 20 13.59 18.98 0.46
CA VAL A 20 12.78 18.42 -0.64
C VAL A 20 11.52 19.26 -0.89
N ILE A 21 11.20 19.47 -2.17
CA ILE A 21 10.01 20.20 -2.63
C ILE A 21 8.92 19.23 -3.10
N GLY A 22 7.69 19.75 -3.29
CA GLY A 22 6.54 18.93 -3.67
C GLY A 22 6.79 18.03 -4.88
N LYS A 23 7.46 18.55 -5.93
CA LYS A 23 7.78 17.76 -7.14
C LYS A 23 8.63 16.53 -6.84
N ASP A 24 9.64 16.65 -5.97
CA ASP A 24 10.53 15.55 -5.61
C ASP A 24 9.82 14.54 -4.72
N ILE A 25 8.98 15.04 -3.79
CA ILE A 25 8.14 14.22 -2.92
C ILE A 25 7.24 13.30 -3.76
N TYR A 26 6.45 13.87 -4.68
CA TYR A 26 5.54 13.08 -5.51
C TYR A 26 6.26 12.09 -6.40
N LYS A 27 7.44 12.44 -6.90
CA LYS A 27 8.18 11.61 -7.85
C LYS A 27 8.90 10.43 -7.20
N SER A 28 9.42 10.61 -5.98
CA SER A 28 10.43 9.69 -5.44
C SER A 28 10.19 9.26 -4.00
N TYR A 29 9.34 9.96 -3.25
CA TYR A 29 9.26 9.72 -1.81
C TYR A 29 7.85 9.49 -1.27
N SER A 30 6.79 9.84 -2.00
CA SER A 30 5.39 9.73 -1.56
C SER A 30 4.90 8.27 -1.53
N VAL A 31 5.54 7.43 -0.72
CA VAL A 31 5.31 5.98 -0.62
C VAL A 31 5.55 5.46 0.80
N GLY A 32 5.09 4.24 1.05
CA GLY A 32 5.49 3.45 2.21
C GLY A 32 6.74 2.61 1.94
N PRO A 33 7.04 1.64 2.82
CA PRO A 33 8.16 0.72 2.65
C PRO A 33 8.19 0.06 1.28
N PRO A 34 9.36 -0.12 0.66
CA PRO A 34 9.48 -0.55 -0.72
C PRO A 34 9.45 -2.08 -0.82
N TYR A 35 9.01 -2.60 -1.97
CA TYR A 35 9.06 -4.06 -2.22
C TYR A 35 10.48 -4.58 -2.41
N LEU A 36 11.37 -3.74 -2.94
CA LEU A 36 12.77 -4.06 -3.18
C LEU A 36 13.62 -2.92 -2.62
N ILE A 37 14.59 -3.27 -1.79
CA ILE A 37 15.57 -2.35 -1.22
C ILE A 37 16.94 -3.00 -1.19
N HIS A 38 17.97 -2.20 -1.38
CA HIS A 38 19.34 -2.65 -1.25
C HIS A 38 19.68 -2.90 0.23
N ALA A 39 20.38 -3.99 0.53
CA ALA A 39 20.66 -4.38 1.93
C ALA A 39 21.48 -3.33 2.70
N GLN A 40 22.31 -2.56 2.00
CA GLN A 40 23.12 -1.50 2.58
C GLN A 40 22.29 -0.26 2.94
N ASP A 41 21.14 -0.07 2.27
CA ASP A 41 20.27 1.08 2.50
C ASP A 41 19.22 0.79 3.58
N VAL A 42 18.78 -0.47 3.72
CA VAL A 42 17.70 -0.82 4.65
C VAL A 42 18.07 -0.61 6.12
N ILE A 43 19.33 -0.88 6.51
CA ILE A 43 19.76 -0.71 7.90
C ILE A 43 19.75 0.76 8.35
N PRO A 44 20.42 1.70 7.65
CA PRO A 44 20.36 3.12 8.02
C PRO A 44 18.93 3.66 7.89
N LEU A 45 18.17 3.25 6.88
CA LEU A 45 16.78 3.66 6.71
C LEU A 45 15.90 3.21 7.86
N ALA A 46 15.99 1.95 8.29
CA ALA A 46 15.18 1.42 9.40
C ALA A 46 15.47 2.15 10.71
N LYS A 47 16.74 2.44 11.01
CA LYS A 47 17.13 3.22 12.19
C LYS A 47 16.54 4.63 12.14
N GLN A 48 16.67 5.30 11.00
CA GLN A 48 16.18 6.66 10.83
C GLN A 48 14.64 6.72 10.85
N TRP A 49 14.00 5.76 10.21
CA TRP A 49 12.54 5.62 10.20
C TRP A 49 12.01 5.44 11.62
N ALA A 50 12.58 4.52 12.40
CA ALA A 50 12.19 4.30 13.80
C ALA A 50 12.33 5.59 14.64
N ALA A 51 13.36 6.40 14.39
CA ALA A 51 13.55 7.68 15.07
C ALA A 51 12.51 8.75 14.66
N PHE A 52 12.02 8.72 13.41
CA PHE A 52 11.05 9.71 12.91
C PHE A 52 9.59 9.35 13.19
N VAL A 53 9.28 8.07 13.47
CA VAL A 53 7.91 7.64 13.76
C VAL A 53 7.28 8.40 14.94
N PRO A 54 7.89 8.47 16.14
CA PRO A 54 7.29 9.17 17.28
C PRO A 54 6.97 10.66 17.01
N PRO A 55 7.90 11.53 16.56
CA PRO A 55 7.59 12.93 16.31
C PRO A 55 6.63 13.15 15.12
N THR A 56 6.50 12.17 14.23
CA THR A 56 5.46 12.20 13.19
C THR A 56 4.07 11.92 13.78
N TYR A 57 3.96 10.95 14.70
CA TYR A 57 2.73 10.67 15.43
C TYR A 57 2.29 11.83 16.34
N ASP A 58 3.23 12.60 16.88
CA ASP A 58 2.92 13.82 17.64
C ASP A 58 2.20 14.87 16.79
N GLN A 59 2.43 14.90 15.48
CA GLN A 59 1.79 15.84 14.55
C GLN A 59 0.60 15.23 13.79
N TYR A 60 0.58 13.91 13.64
CA TYR A 60 -0.45 13.17 12.88
C TYR A 60 -0.76 11.84 13.57
N PRO A 61 -1.63 11.82 14.59
CA PRO A 61 -1.91 10.63 15.40
C PRO A 61 -2.88 9.65 14.70
N LEU A 62 -2.74 9.44 13.39
CA LEU A 62 -3.63 8.62 12.58
C LEU A 62 -2.88 7.52 11.84
N LEU A 63 -3.66 6.58 11.28
CA LEU A 63 -3.17 5.61 10.32
C LEU A 63 -2.44 6.35 9.20
N TYR A 64 -1.24 5.89 8.85
CA TYR A 64 -0.26 6.49 7.90
C TYR A 64 0.82 7.41 8.47
N ALA A 65 0.82 7.74 9.76
CA ALA A 65 1.95 8.46 10.38
C ALA A 65 3.30 7.78 10.08
N GLU A 66 3.34 6.45 10.18
CA GLU A 66 4.53 5.67 9.85
C GLU A 66 4.96 5.78 8.39
N MET A 67 4.01 5.86 7.45
CA MET A 67 4.33 6.03 6.03
C MET A 67 4.94 7.41 5.76
N TYR A 68 4.44 8.46 6.43
CA TYR A 68 5.06 9.78 6.35
C TYR A 68 6.44 9.80 7.02
N ALA A 69 6.61 9.12 8.15
CA ALA A 69 7.91 8.99 8.80
C ALA A 69 8.92 8.25 7.91
N TYR A 70 8.50 7.16 7.26
CA TYR A 70 9.30 6.40 6.29
C TYR A 70 9.75 7.30 5.13
N SER A 71 8.78 7.97 4.51
CA SER A 71 8.96 8.96 3.45
C SER A 71 10.01 10.02 3.84
N MET A 72 9.88 10.61 5.03
CA MET A 72 10.82 11.61 5.56
C MET A 72 12.21 11.04 5.85
N ALA A 73 12.30 9.80 6.34
CA ALA A 73 13.57 9.13 6.60
C ALA A 73 14.32 8.83 5.30
N ALA A 74 13.62 8.36 4.26
CA ALA A 74 14.19 8.16 2.94
C ALA A 74 14.70 9.48 2.34
N ALA A 75 13.94 10.56 2.48
CA ALA A 75 14.38 11.89 2.04
C ALA A 75 15.58 12.41 2.85
N HIS A 76 15.62 12.19 4.17
CA HIS A 76 16.75 12.57 5.03
C HIS A 76 18.05 11.88 4.58
N LEU A 77 17.98 10.60 4.23
CA LEU A 77 19.12 9.80 3.78
C LEU A 77 19.42 9.94 2.28
N ASN A 78 18.68 10.78 1.55
CA ASN A 78 18.79 10.95 0.10
C ASN A 78 18.65 9.61 -0.67
N LEU A 79 17.63 8.82 -0.31
CA LEU A 79 17.32 7.54 -0.93
C LEU A 79 16.06 7.67 -1.82
N PRO A 80 16.16 8.27 -3.02
CA PRO A 80 15.01 8.44 -3.90
C PRO A 80 14.54 7.09 -4.44
N HIS A 81 13.25 6.79 -4.30
CA HIS A 81 12.69 5.56 -4.83
C HIS A 81 12.36 5.69 -6.32
N LYS A 82 12.45 4.55 -7.02
CA LYS A 82 11.80 4.38 -8.31
C LYS A 82 10.39 3.89 -8.05
N LEU A 83 9.44 4.80 -8.21
CA LEU A 83 8.04 4.48 -8.00
C LEU A 83 7.55 3.69 -9.22
N VAL A 84 7.06 2.48 -8.96
CA VAL A 84 6.16 1.82 -9.89
C VAL A 84 4.81 2.47 -9.64
N SER A 85 4.44 3.39 -10.52
CA SER A 85 3.12 3.97 -10.47
C SER A 85 2.09 2.86 -10.70
N ASP A 86 0.90 3.10 -10.17
CA ASP A 86 -0.28 2.33 -10.51
C ASP A 86 -0.41 0.93 -9.90
N ILE A 87 0.62 0.38 -9.24
CA ILE A 87 0.51 -0.87 -8.50
C ILE A 87 0.45 -0.59 -7.01
N PHE A 88 -0.72 -0.81 -6.41
CA PHE A 88 -0.94 -0.65 -4.98
C PHE A 88 -1.28 -1.99 -4.36
N MET A 89 -0.65 -2.33 -3.25
CA MET A 89 -1.05 -3.44 -2.38
C MET A 89 -1.00 -2.94 -0.94
N GLY A 90 -2.07 -3.17 -0.18
CA GLY A 90 -2.15 -2.75 1.20
C GLY A 90 -3.24 -3.48 1.97
N CYS A 91 -3.00 -3.75 3.25
CA CYS A 91 -4.04 -4.16 4.19
C CYS A 91 -4.81 -2.90 4.60
N MET A 92 -5.94 -2.64 3.95
CA MET A 92 -6.78 -1.47 4.26
C MET A 92 -7.83 -1.86 5.31
N ILE A 93 -7.68 -1.36 6.53
CA ILE A 93 -8.83 -1.18 7.43
C ILE A 93 -9.59 0.10 7.00
N PRO A 94 -10.92 0.15 7.18
CA PRO A 94 -11.70 1.35 6.85
C PRO A 94 -11.15 2.59 7.57
N TRP A 95 -11.07 3.70 6.83
CA TRP A 95 -10.61 4.99 7.35
C TRP A 95 -11.47 5.39 8.57
N PRO A 96 -10.88 5.68 9.74
CA PRO A 96 -11.66 6.02 10.93
C PRO A 96 -12.44 7.31 10.69
N LYS A 97 -13.78 7.25 10.67
CA LYS A 97 -14.67 8.39 10.36
C LYS A 97 -14.74 9.46 11.45
N HIS A 98 -13.85 9.45 12.44
CA HIS A 98 -13.90 10.35 13.58
C HIS A 98 -12.89 11.49 13.44
N LYS A 99 -13.33 12.69 13.85
CA LYS A 99 -12.54 13.94 13.82
C LYS A 99 -11.19 13.73 14.48
N LEU A 100 -10.16 14.28 13.83
CA LEU A 100 -8.79 14.45 14.33
C LEU A 100 -8.81 14.70 15.85
N MET A 101 -8.34 13.71 16.61
CA MET A 101 -8.12 13.84 18.05
C MET A 101 -7.01 14.86 18.28
N ASP A 102 -7.14 15.59 19.39
CA ASP A 102 -6.18 16.56 19.90
C ASP A 102 -4.77 15.91 19.95
N PRO A 103 -3.74 16.48 19.30
CA PRO A 103 -2.41 15.88 19.27
C PRO A 103 -1.76 16.02 20.66
N GLY A 104 -1.93 14.96 21.45
CA GLY A 104 -1.22 14.70 22.70
C GLY A 104 -0.72 13.25 22.70
N PRO A 105 -0.11 12.79 23.82
CA PRO A 105 0.99 11.83 24.03
C PRO A 105 1.03 10.55 23.18
N SER A 106 0.88 10.67 21.87
CA SER A 106 0.53 9.63 20.91
C SER A 106 1.68 8.67 20.65
N ALA A 107 2.94 9.09 20.82
CA ALA A 107 4.09 8.20 20.87
C ALA A 107 3.96 7.15 22.01
N LYS A 108 3.42 7.55 23.17
CA LYS A 108 3.19 6.65 24.31
C LYS A 108 1.97 5.76 24.07
N ALA A 109 0.90 6.28 23.47
CA ALA A 109 -0.27 5.50 23.09
C ALA A 109 -0.01 4.50 21.93
N PHE A 110 0.98 4.74 21.07
CA PHE A 110 1.39 3.76 20.06
C PHE A 110 2.15 2.58 20.69
N VAL A 111 3.05 2.87 21.64
CA VAL A 111 3.78 1.85 22.40
C VAL A 111 2.84 1.08 23.34
N ASP A 112 1.97 1.78 24.05
CA ASP A 112 1.01 1.18 24.99
C ASP A 112 -0.16 0.49 24.23
N GLY A 113 -0.63 1.09 23.12
CA GLY A 113 -1.72 0.58 22.31
C GLY A 113 -1.32 -0.51 21.31
N GLY A 114 -0.04 -0.62 20.94
CA GLY A 114 0.49 -1.77 20.21
C GLY A 114 0.44 -3.05 21.04
N ALA A 115 0.62 -2.94 22.36
CA ALA A 115 0.48 -4.05 23.30
C ALA A 115 -1.00 -4.40 23.59
N ASP A 116 -1.89 -3.41 23.68
CA ASP A 116 -3.32 -3.65 23.96
C ASP A 116 -4.13 -4.09 22.73
N MET A 117 -3.75 -3.66 21.51
CA MET A 117 -4.41 -4.13 20.27
C MET A 117 -4.09 -5.58 19.90
N GLU A 118 -3.07 -6.19 20.51
CA GLU A 118 -2.85 -7.64 20.41
C GLU A 118 -3.81 -8.44 21.31
N HIS A 119 -4.45 -7.82 22.30
CA HIS A 119 -5.27 -8.53 23.30
C HIS A 119 -6.78 -8.34 23.17
N SER A 120 -7.27 -7.31 22.50
CA SER A 120 -8.73 -7.14 22.30
C SER A 120 -9.22 -7.87 21.04
N ASN A 121 -9.49 -9.17 21.17
CA ASN A 121 -10.35 -9.99 20.29
C ASN A 121 -9.92 -10.28 18.84
N GLY A 122 -8.68 -9.97 18.41
CA GLY A 122 -8.13 -10.51 17.15
C GLY A 122 -8.90 -10.17 15.86
N GLN A 123 -9.74 -9.13 15.85
CA GLN A 123 -10.72 -8.92 14.77
C GLN A 123 -10.71 -7.53 14.09
N GLY A 124 -9.75 -6.64 14.34
CA GLY A 124 -9.84 -5.29 13.75
C GLY A 124 -8.57 -4.48 13.54
N GLY A 125 -7.39 -5.03 13.80
CA GLY A 125 -6.11 -4.31 13.63
C GLY A 125 -5.35 -4.73 12.36
N PRO A 126 -4.32 -3.96 11.94
CA PRO A 126 -3.43 -4.35 10.83
C PRO A 126 -2.78 -5.74 11.03
N SER A 127 -2.58 -6.16 12.28
CA SER A 127 -2.08 -7.48 12.65
C SER A 127 -3.03 -8.63 12.26
N SER A 128 -4.33 -8.40 12.10
CA SER A 128 -5.27 -9.43 11.64
C SER A 128 -4.98 -9.90 10.21
N CYS A 129 -4.18 -9.16 9.43
CA CYS A 129 -3.71 -9.57 8.11
C CYS A 129 -2.56 -10.60 8.14
N ILE A 130 -1.95 -10.85 9.31
CA ILE A 130 -0.72 -11.68 9.43
C ILE A 130 -0.89 -12.81 10.46
N LEU A 131 -1.89 -12.75 11.34
CA LEU A 131 -2.10 -13.77 12.37
C LEU A 131 -2.72 -15.06 11.81
N PRO A 132 -2.17 -16.25 12.16
CA PRO A 132 -2.80 -17.54 11.85
C PRO A 132 -4.06 -17.81 12.69
N PRO A 133 -5.09 -18.47 12.13
CA PRO A 133 -5.26 -18.72 10.70
C PRO A 133 -5.55 -17.40 9.99
N LEU A 134 -4.96 -17.17 8.80
CA LEU A 134 -5.20 -15.99 7.96
C LEU A 134 -6.70 -15.88 7.68
N LYS A 135 -7.41 -15.15 8.54
CA LYS A 135 -8.85 -14.96 8.52
C LYS A 135 -9.09 -13.46 8.54
N PRO A 136 -9.29 -12.82 7.38
CA PRO A 136 -9.45 -13.36 6.02
C PRO A 136 -8.11 -13.58 5.26
N PRO A 137 -8.08 -14.30 4.12
CA PRO A 137 -6.88 -14.44 3.30
C PRO A 137 -6.30 -13.07 2.93
N PRO A 138 -4.98 -12.93 2.77
CA PRO A 138 -4.36 -11.67 2.39
C PRO A 138 -5.01 -11.18 1.10
N PHE A 139 -5.85 -10.15 1.20
CA PHE A 139 -6.47 -9.56 0.04
C PHE A 139 -5.41 -8.72 -0.67
N LEU A 140 -5.17 -9.02 -1.95
CA LEU A 140 -4.53 -8.02 -2.80
C LEU A 140 -5.53 -6.88 -2.98
N HIS A 141 -5.28 -5.77 -2.27
CA HIS A 141 -6.10 -4.58 -2.39
C HIS A 141 -5.62 -3.76 -3.58
N TYR A 142 -6.35 -3.90 -4.68
CA TYR A 142 -6.20 -3.04 -5.84
C TYR A 142 -6.89 -1.71 -5.57
N CYS A 143 -6.11 -0.66 -5.27
CA CYS A 143 -6.63 0.68 -5.03
C CYS A 143 -7.32 1.31 -6.25
N GLN A 144 -7.20 0.69 -7.42
CA GLN A 144 -7.72 1.22 -8.66
C GLN A 144 -8.11 0.13 -9.67
N ARG A 145 -8.80 0.57 -10.73
CA ARG A 145 -9.14 -0.23 -11.89
C ARG A 145 -7.98 -0.19 -12.89
N TYR A 146 -7.56 -1.36 -13.36
CA TYR A 146 -6.53 -1.58 -14.35
C TYR A 146 -7.18 -1.84 -15.70
N ALA A 147 -7.38 -0.80 -16.51
CA ALA A 147 -8.00 -0.91 -17.83
C ALA A 147 -7.00 -0.65 -18.96
N PHE A 148 -7.12 -1.37 -20.06
CA PHE A 148 -6.29 -1.21 -21.25
C PHE A 148 -7.08 -1.62 -22.52
N LYS A 149 -6.63 -1.19 -23.69
CA LYS A 149 -7.27 -1.60 -24.95
C LYS A 149 -6.76 -2.97 -25.36
N GLY A 150 -7.67 -3.92 -25.55
CA GLY A 150 -7.32 -5.24 -26.07
C GLY A 150 -6.82 -5.13 -27.52
N PRO A 151 -5.74 -5.82 -27.92
CA PRO A 151 -5.21 -5.73 -29.29
C PRO A 151 -6.22 -6.13 -30.38
N GLN A 152 -7.21 -6.94 -30.00
CA GLN A 152 -8.23 -7.52 -30.89
C GLN A 152 -9.65 -7.29 -30.36
N SER A 153 -9.81 -6.53 -29.27
CA SER A 153 -11.12 -6.26 -28.68
C SER A 153 -11.57 -4.85 -29.06
N PRO A 154 -12.82 -4.67 -29.53
CA PRO A 154 -13.40 -3.34 -29.66
C PRO A 154 -13.71 -2.72 -28.28
N HIS A 155 -13.61 -3.50 -27.20
CA HIS A 155 -13.91 -3.12 -25.83
C HIS A 155 -12.63 -2.89 -25.00
N PHE A 156 -12.74 -2.09 -23.95
CA PHE A 156 -11.69 -2.02 -22.94
C PHE A 156 -11.68 -3.31 -22.11
N LEU A 157 -10.50 -3.89 -21.94
CA LEU A 157 -10.27 -4.98 -21.01
C LEU A 157 -9.84 -4.39 -19.68
N PHE A 158 -10.37 -4.89 -18.57
CA PHE A 158 -9.95 -4.40 -17.27
C PHE A 158 -9.98 -5.44 -16.15
N PHE A 159 -9.19 -5.18 -15.12
CA PHE A 159 -9.25 -5.83 -13.83
C PHE A 159 -9.52 -4.78 -12.74
N ALA A 160 -10.46 -5.03 -11.82
CA ALA A 160 -10.81 -4.09 -10.76
C ALA A 160 -11.34 -4.82 -9.54
N LYS A 161 -11.32 -4.14 -8.38
CA LYS A 161 -12.00 -4.62 -7.18
C LYS A 161 -13.48 -4.89 -7.49
N ARG A 162 -13.86 -6.15 -7.50
CA ARG A 162 -15.24 -6.63 -7.69
C ARG A 162 -15.48 -7.82 -6.78
N LYS A 163 -16.76 -8.12 -6.57
CA LYS A 163 -17.15 -9.38 -5.94
C LYS A 163 -16.77 -10.50 -6.92
N VAL A 164 -15.80 -11.32 -6.52
CA VAL A 164 -15.46 -12.58 -7.18
C VAL A 164 -16.23 -13.68 -6.46
N SER A 165 -16.59 -14.73 -7.18
CA SER A 165 -17.28 -15.87 -6.57
C SER A 165 -16.39 -16.54 -5.52
N THR A 166 -17.00 -17.07 -4.47
CA THR A 166 -16.27 -17.73 -3.36
C THR A 166 -15.69 -19.08 -3.77
N ASP A 167 -16.18 -19.66 -4.86
CA ASP A 167 -15.77 -20.92 -5.47
C ASP A 167 -14.77 -20.72 -6.63
N VAL A 168 -14.15 -19.54 -6.78
CA VAL A 168 -13.27 -19.23 -7.93
C VAL A 168 -12.08 -20.19 -8.12
N LEU A 169 -11.72 -20.95 -7.08
CA LEU A 169 -10.65 -21.95 -7.13
C LEU A 169 -11.18 -23.38 -7.31
N GLU A 170 -12.49 -23.59 -7.35
CA GLU A 170 -13.09 -24.89 -7.60
C GLU A 170 -12.87 -25.33 -9.06
N CYS A 171 -12.80 -26.64 -9.27
CA CYS A 171 -12.35 -27.22 -10.54
C CYS A 171 -13.39 -27.18 -11.65
N ASP A 172 -14.66 -26.99 -11.30
CA ASP A 172 -15.78 -26.85 -12.23
C ASP A 172 -15.93 -25.43 -12.78
N GLN A 173 -15.29 -24.44 -12.17
CA GLN A 173 -15.33 -23.06 -12.65
C GLN A 173 -14.57 -22.90 -13.96
N PRO A 174 -14.95 -21.95 -14.84
CA PRO A 174 -14.12 -21.57 -15.98
C PRO A 174 -12.88 -20.79 -15.53
N ASP A 175 -11.87 -20.70 -16.41
CA ASP A 175 -10.78 -19.75 -16.19
C ASP A 175 -11.35 -18.34 -16.06
N MET A 176 -10.88 -17.62 -15.04
CA MET A 176 -11.22 -16.22 -14.86
C MET A 176 -10.71 -15.44 -16.07
N LYS A 177 -11.54 -14.53 -16.57
CA LYS A 177 -11.21 -13.63 -17.68
C LYS A 177 -11.13 -12.19 -17.19
N LEU A 178 -10.44 -11.34 -17.95
CA LEU A 178 -10.56 -9.90 -17.76
C LEU A 178 -12.01 -9.48 -18.05
N PHE A 179 -12.46 -8.45 -17.35
CA PHE A 179 -13.77 -7.88 -17.61
C PHE A 179 -13.72 -6.98 -18.84
N GLU A 180 -14.83 -6.88 -19.54
CA GLU A 180 -14.98 -6.03 -20.71
C GLU A 180 -15.84 -4.81 -20.39
N SER A 181 -15.51 -3.66 -20.97
CA SER A 181 -16.27 -2.43 -20.87
C SER A 181 -16.43 -1.80 -22.25
N ASP A 182 -17.68 -1.49 -22.60
CA ASP A 182 -18.03 -0.71 -23.79
C ASP A 182 -17.74 0.79 -23.63
N LYS A 183 -17.48 1.22 -22.40
CA LYS A 183 -17.22 2.63 -22.08
C LYS A 183 -15.72 2.89 -22.16
N ASP A 184 -15.38 4.12 -22.52
CA ASP A 184 -14.01 4.60 -22.37
C ASP A 184 -13.60 4.48 -20.90
N GLU A 185 -12.68 3.57 -20.61
CA GLU A 185 -12.14 3.38 -19.28
C GLU A 185 -10.90 4.26 -19.10
N ARG A 186 -10.76 4.81 -17.89
CA ARG A 186 -9.54 5.53 -17.52
C ARG A 186 -8.40 4.53 -17.34
N ILE A 187 -7.37 4.64 -18.16
CA ILE A 187 -6.10 3.95 -17.95
C ILE A 187 -5.38 4.64 -16.80
N ALA A 188 -5.08 3.89 -15.75
CA ALA A 188 -4.34 4.41 -14.60
C ALA A 188 -2.84 4.40 -14.95
N GLY A 189 -2.32 5.60 -15.24
CA GLY A 189 -0.91 5.82 -15.58
C GLY A 189 -0.47 5.10 -16.85
N ASP A 190 0.52 4.20 -16.75
CA ASP A 190 1.12 3.53 -17.91
C ASP A 190 0.30 2.32 -18.36
N GLU A 191 -0.06 2.29 -19.65
CA GLU A 191 -0.90 1.23 -20.23
C GLU A 191 -0.22 -0.14 -20.24
N ASN A 192 1.10 -0.19 -20.47
CA ASN A 192 1.83 -1.46 -20.47
C ASN A 192 1.86 -2.05 -19.07
N TRP A 193 2.13 -1.24 -18.04
CA TRP A 193 2.07 -1.67 -16.65
C TRP A 193 0.68 -2.11 -16.23
N THR A 194 -0.35 -1.37 -16.69
CA THR A 194 -1.74 -1.73 -16.44
C THR A 194 -2.09 -3.08 -17.05
N THR A 195 -1.66 -3.32 -18.29
CA THR A 195 -1.84 -4.58 -19.01
C THR A 195 -1.11 -5.72 -18.31
N VAL A 196 0.17 -5.54 -17.98
CA VAL A 196 0.97 -6.55 -17.28
C VAL A 196 0.36 -6.89 -15.93
N THR A 197 -0.06 -5.89 -15.15
CA THR A 197 -0.65 -6.10 -13.83
C THR A 197 -1.95 -6.88 -13.92
N ALA A 198 -2.88 -6.45 -14.78
CA ALA A 198 -4.17 -7.13 -14.96
C ALA A 198 -3.98 -8.59 -15.41
N CYS A 199 -3.10 -8.83 -16.39
CA CYS A 199 -2.83 -10.16 -16.91
C CYS A 199 -2.07 -11.05 -15.92
N ALA A 200 -1.10 -10.51 -15.18
CA ALA A 200 -0.32 -11.27 -14.20
C ALA A 200 -1.20 -11.78 -13.06
N VAL A 201 -2.10 -10.94 -12.54
CA VAL A 201 -3.06 -11.30 -11.50
C VAL A 201 -3.99 -12.41 -11.97
N LEU A 202 -4.59 -12.22 -13.15
CA LEU A 202 -5.50 -13.20 -13.72
C LEU A 202 -4.82 -14.55 -13.95
N ARG A 203 -3.59 -14.51 -14.50
CA ARG A 203 -2.77 -15.69 -14.70
C ARG A 203 -2.45 -16.40 -13.39
N ALA A 204 -2.14 -15.66 -12.33
CA ALA A 204 -1.86 -16.25 -11.02
C ALA A 204 -3.07 -16.98 -10.43
N ILE A 205 -4.27 -16.37 -10.51
CA ILE A 205 -5.52 -16.99 -10.04
C ILE A 205 -5.80 -18.28 -10.82
N ASN A 206 -5.76 -18.22 -12.15
CA ASN A 206 -6.02 -19.39 -13.01
C ASN A 206 -4.96 -20.48 -12.80
N TYR A 207 -3.70 -20.11 -12.64
CA TYR A 207 -2.63 -21.05 -12.32
C TYR A 207 -2.86 -21.74 -10.97
N ALA A 208 -3.22 -20.99 -9.92
CA ALA A 208 -3.50 -21.55 -8.60
C ALA A 208 -4.64 -22.58 -8.65
N ARG A 209 -5.72 -22.27 -9.37
CA ARG A 209 -6.83 -23.19 -9.63
C ARG A 209 -6.37 -24.45 -10.36
N GLN A 210 -5.61 -24.29 -11.45
CA GLN A 210 -5.08 -25.42 -12.21
C GLN A 210 -4.18 -26.33 -11.37
N GLN A 211 -3.37 -25.78 -10.46
CA GLN A 211 -2.57 -26.60 -9.55
C GLN A 211 -3.43 -27.29 -8.49
N HIS A 212 -4.42 -26.59 -7.94
CA HIS A 212 -5.37 -27.17 -6.98
C HIS A 212 -6.11 -28.37 -7.58
N CYS A 213 -6.51 -28.29 -8.85
CA CYS A 213 -7.28 -29.33 -9.55
C CYS A 213 -6.45 -30.47 -10.15
N ARG A 214 -5.11 -30.39 -10.04
CA ARG A 214 -4.19 -31.44 -10.52
C ARG A 214 -3.79 -32.42 -9.41
N GLY A 215 -4.00 -32.07 -8.14
CA GLY A 215 -3.76 -32.92 -6.98
C GLY A 215 -4.98 -33.77 -6.64
#